data_AF-A0AAW9TM14-F1
#
_entry.id   AF-A0AAW9TM14-F1
#
_cell.length_a   1.000
_cell.length_b   1.000
_cell.length_c   1.000
_cell.angle_alpha   90.00
_cell.angle_beta   90.00
_cell.angle_gamma   90.00
#
_symmetry.space_group_name_H-M   'P 1'
#
loop_
_entity.id
_entity.type
_entity.pdbx_description
1 polymer ?
#
loop_
_entity_poly.entity_id
_entity_poly.type
_entity_poly.pdbx_seq_one_letter_code
_entity_poly.pdbx_strand_id
1 'polypeptide(L)'
;EAAGTPAQFVLAGDGQYRLARMPLQEKALSYTMDGKAAVSRHLGRVAPPDAGTLLMFHYPSTWNHFLPDHSLTFRVMPISPTETEVTTTWLVHKDAVEGVDYDLKRLTEVWIATNDEDREIVETNQQGILSPAYVPGPYSPGQESGVMQFVDWYAAWLERAIAPRQVAAE
;
A
#
# COMPACT_ATOMS: atom_id res chain seq x y z
N GLU A 1 11.41 17.87 3.32
CA GLU A 1 11.41 18.59 4.62
C GLU A 1 11.49 20.10 4.49
N ALA A 2 12.43 20.66 3.70
CA ALA A 2 12.56 22.13 3.54
C ALA A 2 11.28 22.85 3.04
N ALA A 3 10.39 22.16 2.33
CA ALA A 3 9.10 22.69 1.87
C ALA A 3 7.94 22.48 2.87
N GLY A 4 8.22 22.11 4.12
CA GLY A 4 7.20 21.86 5.16
C GLY A 4 6.48 20.52 5.05
N THR A 5 6.80 19.71 4.03
CA THR A 5 6.30 18.33 3.88
C THR A 5 7.25 17.36 4.60
N PRO A 6 6.79 16.64 5.65
CA PRO A 6 7.61 15.66 6.35
C PRO A 6 8.04 14.54 5.41
N ALA A 7 9.33 14.21 5.44
CA ALA A 7 9.90 13.09 4.68
C ALA A 7 10.24 11.89 5.60
N GLN A 8 9.86 11.98 6.87
CA GLN A 8 10.29 11.03 7.89
C GLN A 8 9.70 9.64 7.65
N PHE A 9 10.58 8.64 7.78
CA PHE A 9 10.18 7.26 7.95
C PHE A 9 9.69 7.09 9.40
N VAL A 10 8.44 6.66 9.54
CA VAL A 10 7.82 6.35 10.82
C VAL A 10 7.31 4.93 10.76
N LEU A 11 7.76 4.07 11.68
CA LEU A 11 7.21 2.75 11.91
C LEU A 11 6.71 2.72 13.37
N ALA A 12 5.46 2.31 13.57
CA ALA A 12 4.92 2.14 14.91
C ALA A 12 5.77 1.16 15.73
N GLY A 13 5.87 1.36 17.04
CA GLY A 13 6.69 0.50 17.90
C GLY A 13 6.24 -0.96 17.92
N ASP A 14 4.96 -1.21 17.65
CA ASP A 14 4.37 -2.54 17.47
C ASP A 14 4.38 -3.03 16.01
N GLY A 15 4.89 -2.22 15.09
CA GLY A 15 4.95 -2.50 13.65
C GLY A 15 3.61 -2.42 12.90
N GLN A 16 2.52 -1.96 13.54
CA GLN A 16 1.19 -2.02 12.93
C GLN A 16 1.00 -1.04 11.77
N TYR A 17 1.61 0.14 11.85
CA TYR A 17 1.52 1.13 10.78
C TYR A 17 2.88 1.72 10.43
N ARG A 18 3.00 2.17 9.18
CA ARG A 18 4.18 2.88 8.68
C ARG A 18 3.75 4.07 7.84
N LEU A 19 4.49 5.16 7.96
CA LEU A 19 4.47 6.27 7.01
C LEU A 19 5.88 6.47 6.45
N ALA A 20 6.00 6.61 5.14
CA ALA A 20 7.27 6.96 4.51
C ALA A 20 7.02 7.74 3.22
N ARG A 21 7.68 8.88 3.06
CA ARG A 21 7.67 9.61 1.79
C ARG A 21 8.83 9.16 0.94
N MET A 22 8.54 8.66 -0.24
CA MET A 22 9.53 8.13 -1.18
C MET A 22 9.53 8.94 -2.47
N PRO A 23 10.72 9.24 -3.03
CA PRO A 23 10.80 9.79 -4.37
C PRO A 23 10.24 8.79 -5.39
N LEU A 24 9.70 9.30 -6.49
CA LEU A 24 9.38 8.48 -7.66
C LEU A 24 10.62 8.32 -8.54
N GLN A 25 10.52 7.48 -9.57
CA GLN A 25 11.57 7.33 -10.57
C GLN A 25 11.91 8.66 -11.27
N GLU A 26 13.09 8.73 -11.89
CA GLU A 26 13.63 9.98 -12.45
C GLU A 26 12.59 10.73 -13.30
N LYS A 27 12.30 11.99 -12.91
CA LYS A 27 11.34 12.91 -13.55
C LYS A 27 9.86 12.55 -13.44
N ALA A 28 9.51 11.40 -12.87
CA ALA A 28 8.11 11.05 -12.63
C ALA A 28 7.53 11.87 -11.46
N LEU A 29 6.31 12.37 -11.66
CA LEU A 29 5.51 13.13 -10.71
C LEU A 29 4.30 12.34 -10.21
N SER A 30 3.82 11.39 -11.00
CA SER A 30 2.62 10.60 -10.66
C SER A 30 2.64 9.21 -11.29
N TYR A 31 1.65 8.39 -10.95
CA TYR A 31 1.49 7.03 -11.46
C TYR A 31 0.74 7.01 -12.79
N THR A 32 1.38 7.55 -13.83
CA THR A 32 0.88 7.53 -15.20
C THR A 32 1.95 6.94 -16.12
N MET A 33 1.53 6.47 -17.29
CA MET A 33 2.44 5.89 -18.28
C MET A 33 3.52 6.86 -18.77
N ASP A 34 3.23 8.17 -18.76
CA ASP A 34 4.17 9.24 -19.15
C ASP A 34 4.88 9.91 -17.96
N GLY A 35 4.59 9.47 -16.72
CA GLY A 35 5.15 10.02 -15.49
C GLY A 35 4.66 11.42 -15.10
N LYS A 36 3.80 12.09 -15.86
CA LYS A 36 3.28 13.44 -15.50
C LYS A 36 2.08 13.32 -14.55
N ALA A 37 1.74 14.40 -13.83
CA ALA A 37 0.55 14.46 -12.98
C ALA A 37 -0.71 13.89 -13.69
N ALA A 38 -1.47 13.01 -13.03
CA ALA A 38 -2.69 12.42 -13.53
C ALA A 38 -3.83 13.46 -13.60
N VAL A 39 -3.86 14.36 -12.62
CA VAL A 39 -4.90 15.39 -12.44
C VAL A 39 -4.26 16.78 -12.42
N SER A 40 -4.72 17.70 -13.25
CA SER A 40 -4.22 19.08 -13.28
C SER A 40 -4.62 19.87 -12.01
N ARG A 41 -5.80 19.58 -11.46
CA ARG A 41 -6.31 20.17 -10.22
C ARG A 41 -5.98 19.28 -9.02
N HIS A 42 -4.85 19.56 -8.38
CA HIS A 42 -4.27 18.74 -7.31
C HIS A 42 -5.20 18.52 -6.10
N LEU A 43 -5.14 17.31 -5.53
CA LEU A 43 -5.75 16.96 -4.25
C LEU A 43 -4.81 17.33 -3.09
N GLY A 44 -5.11 18.45 -2.44
CA GLY A 44 -4.42 18.89 -1.22
C GLY A 44 -3.38 19.98 -1.48
N ARG A 45 -2.30 19.99 -0.70
CA ARG A 45 -1.31 21.08 -0.63
C ARG A 45 0.14 20.59 -0.58
N VAL A 46 0.38 19.35 -1.01
CA VAL A 46 1.73 18.77 -0.98
C VAL A 46 2.61 19.53 -1.96
N ALA A 47 3.78 19.97 -1.48
CA ALA A 47 4.80 20.65 -2.26
C ALA A 47 6.20 20.12 -1.87
N PRO A 48 7.19 20.16 -2.78
CA PRO A 48 7.11 20.54 -4.21
C PRO A 48 6.32 19.54 -5.08
N PRO A 49 6.07 19.82 -6.38
CA PRO A 49 5.35 18.91 -7.28
C PRO A 49 5.97 17.51 -7.41
N ASP A 50 7.27 17.38 -7.18
CA ASP A 50 8.05 16.14 -7.20
C ASP A 50 8.29 15.57 -5.79
N ALA A 51 7.45 15.93 -4.80
CA ALA A 51 7.51 15.38 -3.43
C ALA A 51 7.25 13.87 -3.34
N GLY A 52 7.04 13.21 -4.49
CA GLY A 52 6.86 11.78 -4.62
C GLY A 52 5.61 11.26 -3.93
N THR A 53 5.66 10.00 -3.52
CA THR A 53 4.52 9.32 -2.89
C THR A 53 4.69 9.25 -1.39
N LEU A 54 3.65 9.57 -0.63
CA LEU A 54 3.55 9.16 0.77
C LEU A 54 2.96 7.75 0.80
N LEU A 55 3.78 6.80 1.19
CA LEU A 55 3.38 5.43 1.44
C LEU A 55 2.85 5.33 2.87
N MET A 56 1.67 4.75 3.02
CA MET A 56 1.14 4.40 4.33
C MET A 56 0.58 2.99 4.30
N PHE A 57 0.94 2.17 5.29
CA PHE A 57 0.16 0.97 5.59
C PHE A 57 -0.37 1.04 7.02
N HIS A 58 -1.48 0.35 7.26
CA HIS A 58 -1.97 0.02 8.58
C HIS A 58 -2.54 -1.39 8.54
N TYR A 59 -1.87 -2.33 9.21
CA TYR A 59 -2.29 -3.71 9.26
C TYR A 59 -3.53 -3.89 10.15
N PRO A 60 -4.48 -4.77 9.79
CA PRO A 60 -4.42 -5.72 8.66
C PRO A 60 -5.03 -5.21 7.34
N SER A 61 -5.57 -3.98 7.30
CA SER A 61 -6.64 -3.67 6.35
C SER A 61 -6.25 -2.81 5.16
N THR A 62 -5.14 -2.07 5.20
CA THR A 62 -4.90 -1.04 4.17
C THR A 62 -3.43 -0.74 3.90
N TRP A 63 -3.14 -0.49 2.63
CA TRP A 63 -1.99 0.32 2.18
C TRP A 63 -2.48 1.45 1.28
N ASN A 64 -1.69 2.51 1.13
CA ASN A 64 -2.11 3.74 0.50
C ASN A 64 -0.93 4.47 -0.12
N HIS A 65 -1.21 5.20 -1.19
CA HIS A 65 -0.26 6.06 -1.89
C HIS A 65 -0.87 7.44 -2.02
N PHE A 66 -0.27 8.44 -1.36
CA PHE A 66 -0.73 9.83 -1.47
C PHE A 66 0.29 10.65 -2.27
N LEU A 67 -0.06 10.97 -3.51
CA LEU A 67 0.73 11.78 -4.43
C LEU A 67 0.28 13.25 -4.35
N PRO A 68 1.03 14.19 -4.94
CA PRO A 68 0.65 15.60 -4.92
C PRO A 68 -0.64 15.91 -5.69
N ASP A 69 -0.96 15.14 -6.74
CA ASP A 69 -2.09 15.42 -7.64
C ASP A 69 -3.36 14.61 -7.29
N HIS A 70 -3.21 13.35 -6.89
CA HIS A 70 -4.31 12.47 -6.47
C HIS A 70 -3.83 11.48 -5.39
N SER A 71 -4.73 10.66 -4.86
CA SER A 71 -4.39 9.63 -3.89
C SER A 71 -5.05 8.29 -4.21
N LEU A 72 -4.42 7.21 -3.80
CA LEU A 72 -4.95 5.86 -3.90
C LEU A 72 -5.07 5.27 -2.50
N THR A 73 -6.23 4.69 -2.23
CA THR A 73 -6.46 3.89 -1.03
C THR A 73 -6.75 2.45 -1.44
N PHE A 74 -6.16 1.51 -0.73
CA PHE A 74 -6.35 0.09 -0.95
C PHE A 74 -6.91 -0.52 0.34
N ARG A 75 -7.96 -1.33 0.21
CA ARG A 75 -8.57 -2.06 1.31
C ARG A 75 -8.46 -3.56 1.04
N VAL A 76 -7.95 -4.30 2.01
CA VAL A 76 -7.81 -5.76 2.00
C VAL A 76 -8.84 -6.36 2.94
N MET A 77 -9.71 -7.22 2.42
CA MET A 77 -10.73 -7.91 3.21
C MET A 77 -10.69 -9.42 2.93
N PRO A 78 -10.61 -10.28 3.97
CA PRO A 78 -10.67 -11.72 3.75
C PRO A 78 -12.08 -12.14 3.33
N ILE A 79 -12.18 -13.02 2.33
CA ILE A 79 -13.44 -13.66 1.91
C ILE A 79 -13.48 -15.10 2.43
N SER A 80 -12.41 -15.86 2.20
CA SER A 80 -12.25 -17.26 2.61
C SER A 80 -10.76 -17.55 2.87
N PRO A 81 -10.38 -18.77 3.30
CA PRO A 81 -8.97 -19.11 3.51
C PRO A 81 -8.08 -18.93 2.28
N THR A 82 -8.65 -18.91 1.06
CA THR A 82 -7.91 -18.77 -0.20
C THR A 82 -8.42 -17.64 -1.09
N GLU A 83 -9.27 -16.75 -0.56
CA GLU A 83 -9.86 -15.64 -1.31
C GLU A 83 -9.80 -14.34 -0.52
N THR A 84 -9.38 -13.26 -1.19
CA THR A 84 -9.24 -11.93 -0.61
C THR A 84 -9.81 -10.89 -1.57
N GLU A 85 -10.65 -9.97 -1.06
CA GLU A 85 -11.08 -8.80 -1.81
C GLU A 85 -10.05 -7.68 -1.63
N VAL A 86 -9.55 -7.14 -2.74
CA VAL A 86 -8.77 -5.90 -2.78
C VAL A 86 -9.62 -4.82 -3.45
N THR A 87 -9.98 -3.78 -2.69
CA THR A 87 -10.67 -2.61 -3.24
C THR A 87 -9.70 -1.45 -3.39
N THR A 88 -9.50 -0.97 -4.62
CA THR A 88 -8.70 0.21 -4.92
C THR A 88 -9.59 1.40 -5.22
N THR A 89 -9.39 2.52 -4.53
CA THR A 89 -10.14 3.77 -4.76
C THR A 89 -9.18 4.90 -5.12
N TRP A 90 -9.43 5.54 -6.27
CA TRP A 90 -8.75 6.77 -6.69
C TRP A 90 -9.50 7.98 -6.17
N LEU A 91 -8.79 8.82 -5.43
CA LEU A 91 -9.29 10.05 -4.84
C LEU A 91 -8.70 11.24 -5.59
N VAL A 92 -9.57 12.03 -6.21
CA VAL A 92 -9.22 13.30 -6.85
C VAL A 92 -9.85 14.45 -6.09
N HIS A 93 -9.47 15.69 -6.41
CA HIS A 93 -10.16 16.83 -5.81
C HIS A 93 -11.65 16.80 -6.19
N LYS A 94 -12.54 17.06 -5.24
CA LYS A 94 -14.01 17.11 -5.43
C LYS A 94 -14.53 18.07 -6.53
N ASP A 95 -13.66 18.96 -7.02
CA ASP A 95 -14.02 19.96 -8.03
C ASP A 95 -13.22 19.72 -9.33
N ALA A 96 -12.44 18.64 -9.41
CA ALA A 96 -11.78 18.21 -10.63
C ALA A 96 -12.83 17.54 -11.53
N VAL A 97 -12.84 17.89 -12.80
CA VAL A 97 -13.84 17.43 -13.78
C VAL A 97 -13.21 16.45 -14.76
N GLU A 98 -13.78 15.26 -14.89
CA GLU A 98 -13.37 14.28 -15.90
C GLU A 98 -13.49 14.86 -17.32
N GLY A 99 -12.48 14.59 -18.16
CA GLY A 99 -12.38 15.14 -19.52
C GLY A 99 -11.84 16.57 -19.58
N VAL A 100 -11.63 17.23 -18.43
CA VAL A 100 -11.03 18.57 -18.33
C VAL A 100 -9.76 18.52 -17.49
N ASP A 101 -9.87 18.11 -16.23
CA ASP A 101 -8.77 18.10 -15.27
C ASP A 101 -8.04 16.75 -15.23
N TYR A 102 -8.73 15.68 -15.60
CA TYR A 102 -8.17 14.34 -15.72
C TYR A 102 -8.88 13.52 -16.78
N ASP A 103 -8.17 12.54 -17.34
CA ASP A 103 -8.73 11.46 -18.15
C ASP A 103 -8.78 10.19 -17.29
N LEU A 104 -9.93 9.50 -17.28
CA LEU A 104 -10.13 8.36 -16.38
C LEU A 104 -9.16 7.21 -16.69
N LYS A 105 -8.97 6.89 -17.98
CA LYS A 105 -8.04 5.82 -18.37
C LYS A 105 -6.62 6.14 -17.93
N ARG A 106 -6.15 7.36 -18.20
CA ARG A 106 -4.81 7.82 -17.81
C ARG A 106 -4.61 7.84 -16.30
N LEU A 107 -5.65 8.15 -15.52
CA LEU A 107 -5.63 8.13 -14.06
C LEU A 107 -5.50 6.72 -13.48
N THR A 108 -6.12 5.71 -14.13
CA THR A 108 -6.28 4.39 -13.53
C THR A 108 -5.43 3.28 -14.15
N GLU A 109 -4.99 3.42 -15.41
CA GLU A 109 -4.44 2.30 -16.19
C GLU A 109 -3.21 1.64 -15.56
N VAL A 110 -2.32 2.42 -14.92
CA VAL A 110 -1.13 1.87 -14.26
C VAL A 110 -1.53 0.92 -13.13
N TRP A 111 -2.34 1.39 -12.19
CA TRP A 111 -2.70 0.59 -11.01
C TRP A 111 -3.76 -0.47 -11.30
N ILE A 112 -4.56 -0.34 -12.36
CA ILE A 112 -5.39 -1.45 -12.85
C ILE A 112 -4.48 -2.59 -13.31
N ALA A 113 -3.50 -2.29 -14.19
CA ALA A 113 -2.56 -3.29 -14.68
C ALA A 113 -1.73 -3.91 -13.54
N THR A 114 -1.16 -3.09 -12.65
CA THR A 114 -0.38 -3.57 -11.51
C THR A 114 -1.20 -4.47 -10.57
N ASN A 115 -2.45 -4.11 -10.26
CA ASN A 115 -3.29 -4.97 -9.41
C ASN A 115 -3.62 -6.32 -10.08
N ASP A 116 -3.82 -6.34 -11.40
CA ASP A 116 -4.04 -7.57 -12.15
C ASP A 116 -2.78 -8.45 -12.20
N GLU A 117 -1.60 -7.84 -12.36
CA GLU A 117 -0.30 -8.52 -12.29
C GLU A 117 -0.03 -9.12 -10.90
N ASP A 118 -0.29 -8.35 -9.84
CA ASP A 118 -0.16 -8.81 -8.45
C ASP A 118 -1.14 -9.96 -8.15
N ARG A 119 -2.38 -9.89 -8.66
CA ARG A 119 -3.36 -10.98 -8.51
C ARG A 119 -2.83 -12.29 -9.08
N GLU A 120 -2.31 -12.27 -10.31
CA GLU A 120 -1.77 -13.46 -10.97
C GLU A 120 -0.63 -14.09 -10.15
N ILE A 121 0.28 -13.25 -9.61
CA ILE A 121 1.39 -13.71 -8.76
C ILE A 121 0.86 -14.35 -7.48
N VAL A 122 -0.10 -13.72 -6.81
CA VAL A 122 -0.68 -14.21 -5.55
C VAL A 122 -1.44 -15.53 -5.76
N GLU A 123 -2.26 -15.61 -6.81
CA GLU A 123 -3.01 -16.82 -7.15
C GLU A 123 -2.07 -17.99 -7.49
N THR A 124 -1.03 -17.73 -8.29
CA THR A 124 0.00 -18.72 -8.63
C THR A 124 0.75 -19.19 -7.38
N ASN A 125 1.13 -18.27 -6.50
CA ASN A 125 1.80 -18.59 -5.24
C ASN A 125 0.92 -19.47 -4.34
N GLN A 126 -0.38 -19.14 -4.22
CA GLN A 126 -1.34 -19.92 -3.43
C GLN A 126 -1.48 -21.35 -3.97
N GLN A 127 -1.52 -21.55 -5.29
CA GLN A 127 -1.57 -22.89 -5.90
C GLN A 127 -0.36 -23.74 -5.51
N GLY A 128 0.84 -23.14 -5.49
CA GLY A 128 2.06 -23.83 -5.05
C GLY A 128 2.03 -24.22 -3.57
N ILE A 129 1.54 -23.32 -2.71
CA ILE A 129 1.43 -23.51 -1.26
C ILE A 129 0.46 -24.64 -0.89
N LEU A 130 -0.58 -24.90 -1.71
CA LEU A 130 -1.54 -25.99 -1.46
C LEU A 130 -0.94 -27.40 -1.64
N SER A 131 0.25 -27.51 -2.23
CA SER A 131 0.93 -28.81 -2.36
C SER A 131 1.37 -29.35 -1.00
N PRO A 132 1.13 -30.63 -0.68
CA PRO A 132 1.67 -31.26 0.54
C PRO A 132 3.20 -31.30 0.62
N ALA A 133 3.89 -31.06 -0.50
CA ALA A 133 5.35 -31.00 -0.56
C ALA A 133 5.92 -29.61 -0.22
N TYR A 134 5.06 -28.59 -0.09
CA TYR A 134 5.49 -27.25 0.29
C TYR A 134 6.13 -27.24 1.69
N VAL A 135 7.26 -26.54 1.80
CA VAL A 135 7.90 -26.21 3.07
C VAL A 135 8.30 -24.73 3.05
N PRO A 136 8.26 -24.01 4.19
CA PRO A 136 8.70 -22.61 4.24
C PRO A 136 10.15 -22.44 3.76
N GLY A 137 10.37 -21.47 2.86
CA GLY A 137 11.69 -21.08 2.38
C GLY A 137 12.26 -19.87 3.13
N PRO A 138 13.56 -19.58 2.98
CA PRO A 138 14.17 -18.39 3.57
C PRO A 138 13.78 -17.13 2.78
N TYR A 139 13.42 -16.07 3.49
CA TYR A 139 13.29 -14.73 2.90
C TYR A 139 14.67 -14.12 2.61
N SER A 140 14.75 -13.31 1.57
CA SER A 140 15.91 -12.48 1.23
C SER A 140 16.04 -11.30 2.20
N PRO A 141 17.13 -11.20 2.99
CA PRO A 141 17.27 -10.11 3.96
C PRO A 141 17.31 -8.71 3.34
N GLY A 142 17.80 -8.61 2.10
CA GLY A 142 17.94 -7.33 1.40
C GLY A 142 16.70 -6.88 0.63
N GLN A 143 15.79 -7.80 0.29
CA GLN A 143 14.62 -7.50 -0.56
C GLN A 143 13.29 -7.69 0.17
N GLU A 144 13.23 -8.57 1.18
CA GLU A 144 11.99 -9.03 1.80
C GLU A 144 11.90 -8.66 3.29
N SER A 145 12.67 -7.65 3.73
CA SER A 145 12.60 -7.16 5.12
C SER A 145 11.20 -6.69 5.53
N GLY A 146 10.43 -6.11 4.61
CA GLY A 146 9.03 -5.77 4.83
C GLY A 146 8.11 -6.99 4.97
N VAL A 147 8.39 -8.09 4.26
CA VAL A 147 7.62 -9.33 4.35
C VAL A 147 7.87 -9.98 5.72
N MET A 148 9.13 -10.09 6.14
CA MET A 148 9.51 -10.57 7.47
C MET A 148 8.80 -9.76 8.57
N GLN A 149 8.84 -8.42 8.47
CA GLN A 149 8.19 -7.55 9.45
C GLN A 149 6.67 -7.75 9.54
N PHE A 150 5.99 -7.95 8.41
CA PHE A 150 4.56 -8.24 8.40
C PHE A 150 4.23 -9.59 9.05
N VAL A 151 4.99 -10.63 8.74
CA VAL A 151 4.80 -11.97 9.31
C VAL A 151 5.05 -11.96 10.82
N ASP A 152 6.10 -11.27 11.28
CA ASP A 152 6.40 -11.09 12.71
C ASP A 152 5.25 -10.35 13.44
N TRP A 153 4.74 -9.26 12.84
CA TRP A 153 3.58 -8.53 13.37
C TRP A 153 2.37 -9.44 13.50
N TYR A 154 2.05 -10.22 12.46
CA TYR A 154 0.90 -11.12 12.42
C TYR A 154 1.01 -12.20 13.50
N ALA A 155 2.16 -12.88 13.57
CA ALA A 155 2.41 -13.92 14.57
C ALA A 155 2.29 -13.38 15.99
N ALA A 156 2.95 -12.25 16.28
CA ALA A 156 2.90 -11.63 17.60
C ALA A 156 1.48 -11.13 17.96
N TRP A 157 0.73 -10.61 17.00
CA TRP A 157 -0.67 -10.23 17.21
C TRP A 157 -1.53 -11.45 17.54
N LEU A 158 -1.38 -12.54 16.78
CA LEU A 158 -2.13 -13.78 16.97
C LEU A 158 -1.82 -14.42 18.33
N GLU A 159 -0.54 -14.51 18.69
CA GLU A 159 -0.08 -15.00 20.00
C GLU A 159 -0.71 -14.23 21.16
N ARG A 160 -0.73 -12.89 21.08
CA ARG A 160 -1.39 -12.04 22.08
C ARG A 160 -2.90 -12.27 22.13
N ALA A 161 -3.54 -12.47 20.99
CA ALA A 161 -4.98 -12.66 20.90
C ALA A 161 -5.45 -13.99 21.47
N ILE A 162 -4.64 -15.05 21.35
CA ILE A 162 -4.95 -16.40 21.88
C ILE A 162 -4.40 -16.64 23.29
N ALA A 163 -3.53 -15.76 23.80
CA ALA A 163 -2.99 -15.87 25.14
C ALA A 163 -4.12 -15.87 26.19
N PRO A 164 -4.03 -16.70 27.25
CA PRO A 164 -5.03 -16.70 28.31
C PRO A 164 -5.12 -15.29 28.93
N ARG A 165 -6.33 -14.73 29.01
CA ARG A 165 -6.53 -13.52 29.82
C ARG A 165 -6.22 -13.87 31.26
N GLN A 166 -5.19 -13.25 31.84
CA GLN A 166 -5.03 -13.23 33.29
C GLN A 166 -6.23 -12.49 33.87
N VAL A 167 -7.19 -13.25 34.40
CA VAL A 167 -8.20 -12.69 35.29
C VAL A 167 -7.46 -12.38 36.58
N ALA A 168 -7.13 -11.12 36.82
CA ALA A 168 -6.66 -10.69 38.13
C ALA A 168 -7.76 -11.02 39.14
N ALA A 169 -7.47 -11.94 40.07
CA ALA A 169 -8.30 -12.13 41.24
C ALA A 169 -8.13 -10.87 42.11
N GLU A 170 -9.24 -10.18 42.38
CA GLU A 170 -9.33 -9.14 43.41
C GLU A 170 -9.08 -9.72 44.82
#